data_AF-D9PZV6-F1
#
_entry.id   AF-D9PZV6-F1
#
_cell.length_a   1.000
_cell.length_b   1.000
_cell.length_c   1.000
_cell.angle_alpha   90.00
_cell.angle_beta   90.00
_cell.angle_gamma   90.00
#
_symmetry.space_group_name_H-M   'P 1'
#
loop_
_entity.id
_entity.type
_entity.pdbx_description
1 polymer ?
#
loop_
_entity_poly.entity_id
_entity_poly.type
_entity_poly.pdbx_seq_one_letter_code
_entity_poly.pdbx_strand_id
1 'polypeptide(L)'
;MPKQSERWDRSDEVIFSDRSTPEARRLAQKYGYLPYIVERYLELLGDEAEDLLEANEVPMPETLRCNDFKISCGELESRLGEAGFELERVPFLPHGYHVISSPISPGATHEYLKGYYYLQDPGSMLIVYVMNPRPSATILDMAAAPGGKSTQILQLTRDSSLLIAVEPKRERIKALRSNLQRMGFSNYILIRSDARFLSLDTKPAQVLLDAPSSGEGIIRKDKNRKTKTSISDLRRIHELQVELLNRALSIVSPGGTVTYAACSTAVEEGEYTVHKVLADKDYVTTERPFGFPLSKPFEEYRGVIFDDRVKGCGRLFPHKQGTEGFFICKLRRLD
;
A
#
# COMPACT_ATOMS: atom_id res chain seq x y z
N MET A 1 28.84 -12.98 5.79
CA MET A 1 27.87 -14.08 5.61
C MET A 1 26.85 -13.97 6.72
N PRO A 2 25.56 -13.92 6.37
CA PRO A 2 24.75 -15.12 6.49
C PRO A 2 24.06 -15.47 5.16
N LYS A 3 24.30 -16.69 4.68
CA LYS A 3 23.41 -17.38 3.75
C LYS A 3 22.28 -17.96 4.59
N GLN A 4 21.13 -17.31 4.60
CA GLN A 4 19.85 -17.94 4.90
C GLN A 4 18.83 -17.31 3.96
N SER A 5 18.99 -17.59 2.66
CA SER A 5 17.81 -17.70 1.81
C SER A 5 16.98 -18.82 2.44
N GLU A 6 15.85 -18.51 3.06
CA GLU A 6 14.84 -19.51 3.39
C GLU A 6 14.67 -20.38 2.14
N ARG A 7 14.92 -21.68 2.31
CA ARG A 7 14.84 -22.64 1.20
C ARG A 7 13.41 -22.63 0.72
N TRP A 8 13.25 -22.43 -0.59
CA TRP A 8 12.05 -22.78 -1.32
C TRP A 8 11.51 -24.12 -0.81
N ASP A 9 10.33 -24.10 -0.21
CA ASP A 9 9.71 -25.23 0.46
C ASP A 9 8.46 -25.71 -0.30
N ARG A 10 7.78 -26.73 0.24
CA ARG A 10 6.57 -27.29 -0.37
C ARG A 10 5.40 -26.30 -0.38
N SER A 11 5.31 -25.42 0.63
CA SER A 11 4.29 -24.38 0.67
C SER A 11 4.52 -23.40 -0.48
N ASP A 12 5.78 -23.01 -0.72
CA ASP A 12 6.15 -22.14 -1.84
C ASP A 12 5.77 -22.77 -3.20
N GLU A 13 6.02 -24.06 -3.40
CA GLU A 13 5.63 -24.78 -4.63
C GLU A 13 4.13 -24.73 -4.90
N VAL A 14 3.31 -24.87 -3.86
CA VAL A 14 1.84 -24.90 -3.98
C VAL A 14 1.28 -23.50 -4.19
N ILE A 15 1.73 -22.53 -3.39
CA ILE A 15 1.29 -21.13 -3.45
C ILE A 15 1.58 -20.54 -4.83
N PHE A 16 2.81 -20.73 -5.34
CA PHE A 16 3.24 -20.22 -6.65
C PHE A 16 3.05 -21.23 -7.79
N SER A 17 2.09 -22.14 -7.69
CA SER A 17 1.80 -23.07 -8.79
C SER A 17 0.96 -22.44 -9.89
N ASP A 18 1.33 -22.72 -11.15
CA ASP A 18 0.59 -22.31 -12.35
C ASP A 18 -0.58 -23.27 -12.60
N ARG A 19 -1.69 -23.02 -11.90
CA ARG A 19 -2.94 -23.76 -12.04
C ARG A 19 -4.00 -22.85 -12.64
N SER A 20 -4.80 -23.43 -13.52
CA SER A 20 -6.00 -22.78 -14.05
C SER A 20 -7.02 -23.82 -14.51
N THR A 21 -8.22 -23.72 -13.96
CA THR A 21 -9.41 -24.48 -14.34
C THR A 21 -9.95 -23.99 -15.69
N PRO A 22 -10.80 -24.80 -16.37
CA PRO A 22 -11.50 -24.35 -17.58
C PRO A 22 -12.31 -23.06 -17.37
N GLU A 23 -12.92 -22.90 -16.19
CA GLU A 23 -13.65 -21.69 -15.81
C GLU A 23 -12.73 -20.47 -15.69
N ALA A 24 -11.61 -20.59 -14.98
CA ALA A 24 -10.62 -19.51 -14.90
C ALA A 24 -10.12 -19.09 -16.28
N ARG A 25 -9.86 -20.05 -17.18
CA ARG A 25 -9.44 -19.75 -18.56
C ARG A 25 -10.53 -19.02 -19.36
N ARG A 26 -11.79 -19.41 -19.21
CA ARG A 26 -12.94 -18.75 -19.85
C ARG A 26 -13.05 -17.30 -19.40
N LEU A 27 -13.03 -17.05 -18.10
CA LEU A 27 -13.10 -15.71 -17.52
C LEU A 27 -11.85 -14.88 -17.85
N ALA A 28 -10.67 -15.49 -17.83
CA ALA A 28 -9.43 -14.83 -18.21
C ALA A 28 -9.45 -14.37 -19.68
N GLN A 29 -10.01 -15.18 -20.58
CA GLN A 29 -10.23 -14.79 -21.97
C GLN A 29 -11.25 -13.64 -22.09
N LYS A 30 -12.36 -13.69 -21.33
CA LYS A 30 -13.40 -12.64 -21.32
C LYS A 30 -12.84 -11.28 -20.87
N TYR A 31 -12.07 -11.25 -19.79
CA TYR A 31 -11.62 -10.00 -19.15
C TYR A 31 -10.16 -9.60 -19.51
N GLY A 32 -9.43 -10.45 -20.25
CA GLY A 32 -8.07 -10.19 -20.69
C GLY A 32 -7.00 -10.35 -19.61
N TYR A 33 -7.12 -11.37 -18.77
CA TYR A 33 -6.18 -11.69 -17.68
C TYR A 33 -5.29 -12.88 -18.00
N LEU A 34 -4.18 -13.02 -17.28
CA LEU A 34 -3.50 -14.31 -17.19
C LEU A 34 -4.36 -15.31 -16.40
N PRO A 35 -4.52 -16.56 -16.86
CA PRO A 35 -5.41 -17.54 -16.23
C PRO A 35 -5.16 -17.78 -14.75
N TYR A 36 -3.90 -17.76 -14.30
CA TYR A 36 -3.56 -18.00 -12.90
C TYR A 36 -4.10 -16.91 -11.95
N ILE A 37 -4.19 -15.65 -12.42
CA ILE A 37 -4.71 -14.54 -11.62
C ILE A 37 -6.20 -14.77 -11.34
N VAL A 38 -6.94 -15.17 -12.38
CA VAL A 38 -8.37 -15.46 -12.29
C VAL A 38 -8.62 -16.71 -11.46
N GLU A 39 -7.81 -17.76 -11.62
CA GLU A 39 -7.87 -18.96 -10.79
C GLU A 39 -7.75 -18.60 -9.32
N ARG A 40 -6.74 -17.80 -8.95
CA ARG A 40 -6.54 -17.34 -7.57
C ARG A 40 -7.76 -16.57 -7.04
N TYR A 41 -8.38 -15.72 -7.86
CA TYR A 41 -9.59 -15.01 -7.43
C TYR A 41 -10.75 -15.96 -7.20
N LEU A 42 -10.97 -16.94 -8.07
CA LEU A 42 -12.02 -17.96 -7.88
C LEU A 42 -11.77 -18.79 -6.62
N GLU A 43 -10.53 -19.24 -6.39
CA GLU A 43 -10.15 -20.01 -5.20
C GLU A 43 -10.36 -19.24 -3.89
N LEU A 44 -10.10 -17.92 -3.89
CA LEU A 44 -10.14 -17.09 -2.67
C LEU A 44 -11.48 -16.40 -2.42
N LEU A 45 -12.17 -15.97 -3.48
CA LEU A 45 -13.37 -15.14 -3.40
C LEU A 45 -14.65 -15.89 -3.80
N GLY A 46 -14.53 -17.08 -4.42
CA GLY A 46 -15.68 -17.84 -4.90
C GLY A 46 -16.54 -16.99 -5.84
N ASP A 47 -17.82 -16.85 -5.51
CA ASP A 47 -18.80 -16.10 -6.29
C ASP A 47 -18.44 -14.61 -6.44
N GLU A 48 -17.74 -14.01 -5.47
CA GLU A 48 -17.33 -12.60 -5.52
C GLU A 48 -16.15 -12.34 -6.49
N ALA A 49 -15.58 -13.39 -7.08
CA ALA A 49 -14.45 -13.26 -8.01
C ALA A 49 -14.85 -12.48 -9.28
N GLU A 50 -16.04 -12.73 -9.84
CA GLU A 50 -16.50 -12.00 -11.03
C GLU A 50 -16.80 -10.53 -10.71
N ASP A 51 -17.36 -10.24 -9.53
CA ASP A 51 -17.56 -8.86 -9.06
C ASP A 51 -16.24 -8.08 -9.01
N LEU A 52 -15.15 -8.72 -8.55
CA LEU A 52 -13.82 -8.12 -8.59
C LEU A 52 -13.34 -7.84 -10.02
N LEU A 53 -13.56 -8.78 -10.95
CA LEU A 53 -13.18 -8.62 -12.36
C LEU A 53 -13.96 -7.47 -13.00
N GLU A 54 -15.27 -7.39 -12.76
CA GLU A 54 -16.15 -6.34 -13.27
C GLU A 54 -15.80 -4.97 -12.67
N ALA A 55 -15.60 -4.89 -11.35
CA ALA A 55 -15.17 -3.65 -10.70
C ALA A 55 -13.81 -3.18 -11.23
N ASN A 56 -12.92 -4.12 -11.57
CA ASN A 56 -11.66 -3.80 -12.22
C ASN A 56 -11.84 -3.27 -13.64
N GLU A 57 -12.98 -3.49 -14.29
CA GLU A 57 -13.31 -2.89 -15.58
C GLU A 57 -13.70 -1.41 -15.51
N VAL A 58 -14.29 -0.99 -14.40
CA VAL A 58 -14.75 0.38 -14.20
C VAL A 58 -13.59 1.30 -13.78
N PRO A 59 -13.38 2.44 -14.48
CA PRO A 59 -12.39 3.44 -14.06
C PRO A 59 -12.61 3.91 -12.63
N MET A 60 -11.53 4.33 -11.97
CA MET A 60 -11.62 4.90 -10.64
C MET A 60 -11.87 6.42 -10.73
N PRO A 61 -12.79 6.97 -9.92
CA PRO A 61 -12.89 8.42 -9.77
C PRO A 61 -11.54 9.01 -9.36
N GLU A 62 -11.23 10.21 -9.87
CA GLU A 62 -10.09 10.96 -9.36
C GLU A 62 -10.35 11.35 -7.91
N THR A 63 -9.29 11.33 -7.10
CA THR A 63 -9.38 11.56 -5.66
C THR A 63 -8.24 12.46 -5.21
N LEU A 64 -8.54 13.30 -4.22
CA LEU A 64 -7.58 14.22 -3.64
C LEU A 64 -7.56 14.12 -2.12
N ARG A 65 -6.38 14.33 -1.54
CA ARG A 65 -6.14 14.47 -0.11
C ARG A 65 -5.87 15.94 0.20
N CYS A 66 -6.76 16.57 0.95
CA CYS A 66 -6.56 17.90 1.53
C CYS A 66 -5.30 17.95 2.40
N ASN A 67 -4.49 18.99 2.21
CA ASN A 67 -3.34 19.31 3.07
C ASN A 67 -3.72 20.35 4.13
N ASP A 68 -4.25 19.86 5.25
CA ASP A 68 -4.71 20.69 6.36
C ASP A 68 -3.59 21.40 7.13
N PHE A 69 -2.33 21.17 6.75
CA PHE A 69 -1.17 21.93 7.22
C PHE A 69 -1.07 23.32 6.56
N LYS A 70 -1.57 23.46 5.32
CA LYS A 70 -1.50 24.72 4.55
C LYS A 70 -2.82 25.46 4.44
N ILE A 71 -3.93 24.74 4.45
CA ILE A 71 -5.27 25.30 4.23
C ILE A 71 -6.30 24.41 4.91
N SER A 72 -7.36 24.97 5.50
CA SER A 72 -8.42 24.12 6.04
C SER A 72 -9.14 23.37 4.91
N CYS A 73 -9.63 22.16 5.17
CA CYS A 73 -10.29 21.39 4.11
C CYS A 73 -11.61 22.03 3.66
N GLY A 74 -12.31 22.76 4.53
CA GLY A 74 -13.50 23.54 4.15
C GLY A 74 -13.17 24.72 3.24
N GLU A 75 -12.06 25.43 3.49
CA GLU A 75 -11.59 26.50 2.61
C GLU A 75 -11.15 25.94 1.24
N LEU A 76 -10.45 24.80 1.22
CA LEU A 76 -10.08 24.12 -0.03
C LEU A 76 -11.31 23.74 -0.85
N GLU A 77 -12.31 23.14 -0.21
CA GLU A 77 -13.58 22.74 -0.81
C GLU A 77 -14.32 23.95 -1.41
N SER A 78 -14.39 25.07 -0.68
CA SER A 78 -14.98 26.33 -1.19
C SER A 78 -14.25 26.84 -2.43
N ARG A 79 -12.91 26.92 -2.40
CA ARG A 79 -12.11 27.44 -3.52
C ARG A 79 -12.22 26.59 -4.77
N LEU A 80 -12.19 25.27 -4.61
CA LEU A 80 -12.37 24.35 -5.73
C LEU A 80 -13.79 24.43 -6.28
N GLY A 81 -14.81 24.59 -5.42
CA GLY A 81 -16.18 24.85 -5.83
C GLY A 81 -16.34 26.12 -6.66
N GLU A 82 -15.73 27.24 -6.25
CA GLU A 82 -15.67 28.48 -7.02
C GLU A 82 -14.97 28.30 -8.38
N ALA A 83 -13.98 27.41 -8.45
CA ALA A 83 -13.29 27.03 -9.67
C ALA A 83 -14.06 25.99 -10.51
N GLY A 84 -15.29 25.64 -10.14
CA GLY A 84 -16.18 24.73 -10.88
C GLY A 84 -15.98 23.24 -10.61
N PHE A 85 -15.25 22.86 -9.55
CA PHE A 85 -15.11 21.47 -9.14
C PHE A 85 -16.30 21.05 -8.26
N GLU A 86 -16.75 19.82 -8.46
CA GLU A 86 -17.70 19.17 -7.56
C GLU A 86 -16.97 18.09 -6.78
N LEU A 87 -16.94 18.25 -5.45
CA LEU A 87 -16.24 17.35 -4.54
C LEU A 87 -17.21 16.67 -3.60
N GLU A 88 -16.97 15.39 -3.36
CA GLU A 88 -17.68 14.62 -2.33
C GLU A 88 -16.67 14.08 -1.30
N ARG A 89 -16.98 14.16 -0.02
CA ARG A 89 -16.10 13.65 1.04
C ARG A 89 -16.04 12.13 1.01
N VAL A 90 -14.86 11.56 1.22
CA VAL A 90 -14.72 10.11 1.44
C VAL A 90 -15.14 9.80 2.88
N PRO A 91 -16.20 9.00 3.13
CA PRO A 91 -16.83 8.89 4.45
C PRO A 91 -15.90 8.47 5.60
N PHE A 92 -14.88 7.66 5.31
CA PHE A 92 -13.96 7.09 6.29
C PHE A 92 -12.57 7.76 6.31
N LEU A 93 -12.38 8.86 5.57
CA LEU A 93 -11.10 9.58 5.51
C LEU A 93 -11.29 11.08 5.74
N PRO A 94 -10.83 11.63 6.89
CA PRO A 94 -11.02 13.05 7.24
C PRO A 94 -10.56 14.06 6.18
N HIS A 95 -9.53 13.71 5.41
CA HIS A 95 -8.89 14.58 4.42
C HIS A 95 -9.19 14.18 2.97
N GLY A 96 -9.97 13.11 2.74
CA GLY A 96 -10.18 12.55 1.41
C GLY A 96 -11.41 13.10 0.71
N TYR A 97 -11.28 13.39 -0.58
CA TYR A 97 -12.38 13.80 -1.45
C TYR A 97 -12.37 13.02 -2.76
N HIS A 98 -13.54 12.64 -3.24
CA HIS A 98 -13.81 12.24 -4.62
C HIS A 98 -14.04 13.50 -5.46
N VAL A 99 -13.46 13.52 -6.66
CA VAL A 99 -13.75 14.53 -7.67
C VAL A 99 -14.88 13.97 -8.55
N ILE A 100 -16.09 14.49 -8.37
CA ILE A 100 -17.28 14.05 -9.11
C ILE A 100 -17.27 14.66 -10.52
N SER A 101 -16.93 15.94 -10.59
CA SER A 101 -16.75 16.67 -11.85
C SER A 101 -15.72 17.79 -11.70
N SER A 102 -15.04 18.11 -12.79
CA SER A 102 -14.02 19.18 -12.82
C SER A 102 -13.86 19.77 -14.22
N PRO A 103 -13.68 21.09 -14.36
CA PRO A 103 -13.52 21.74 -15.67
C PRO A 103 -12.12 21.58 -16.27
N ILE A 104 -11.12 21.31 -15.41
CA ILE A 104 -9.72 21.06 -15.78
C ILE A 104 -9.19 19.88 -14.97
N SER A 105 -8.05 19.32 -15.39
CA SER A 105 -7.39 18.28 -14.60
C SER A 105 -7.08 18.79 -13.18
N PRO A 106 -7.41 18.03 -12.12
CA PRO A 106 -7.06 18.39 -10.75
C PRO A 106 -5.56 18.72 -10.58
N GLY A 107 -4.67 18.02 -11.29
CA GLY A 107 -3.23 18.26 -11.25
C GLY A 107 -2.77 19.60 -11.86
N ALA A 108 -3.66 20.34 -12.53
CA ALA A 108 -3.35 21.60 -13.20
C ALA A 108 -3.86 22.85 -12.46
N THR A 109 -4.49 22.69 -11.29
CA THR A 109 -5.02 23.81 -10.51
C THR A 109 -3.93 24.61 -9.80
N HIS A 110 -4.19 25.89 -9.50
CA HIS A 110 -3.30 26.71 -8.67
C HIS A 110 -3.17 26.14 -7.25
N GLU A 111 -4.25 25.58 -6.71
CA GLU A 111 -4.33 24.95 -5.40
C GLU A 111 -3.40 23.73 -5.32
N TYR A 112 -3.37 22.90 -6.36
CA TYR A 112 -2.42 21.78 -6.46
C TYR A 112 -0.98 22.28 -6.48
N LEU A 113 -0.66 23.31 -7.30
CA LEU A 113 0.69 23.88 -7.37
C LEU A 113 1.14 24.51 -6.05
N LYS A 114 0.22 25.10 -5.28
CA LYS A 114 0.47 25.62 -3.92
C LYS A 114 0.67 24.52 -2.87
N GLY A 115 0.38 23.26 -3.22
CA GLY A 115 0.46 22.11 -2.33
C GLY A 115 -0.69 22.03 -1.34
N TYR A 116 -1.84 22.59 -1.68
CA TYR A 116 -3.05 22.55 -0.84
C TYR A 116 -3.70 21.17 -0.82
N TYR A 117 -3.38 20.33 -1.80
CA TYR A 117 -3.76 18.93 -1.80
C TYR A 117 -2.80 18.07 -2.61
N TYR A 118 -2.99 16.75 -2.48
CA TYR A 118 -2.26 15.73 -3.22
C TYR A 118 -3.25 14.78 -3.89
N LEU A 119 -3.02 14.37 -5.15
CA LEU A 119 -3.84 13.36 -5.81
C LEU A 119 -3.44 11.97 -5.33
N GLN A 120 -4.31 11.33 -4.56
CA GLN A 120 -4.00 10.07 -3.86
C GLN A 120 -5.25 9.22 -3.75
N ASP A 121 -5.11 7.93 -4.01
CA ASP A 121 -6.17 6.95 -3.81
C ASP A 121 -6.58 6.85 -2.32
N PRO A 122 -7.87 6.69 -1.99
CA PRO A 122 -8.34 6.50 -0.62
C PRO A 122 -7.68 5.34 0.14
N GLY A 123 -7.42 4.21 -0.51
CA GLY A 123 -6.68 3.09 0.09
C GLY A 123 -5.24 3.47 0.43
N SER A 124 -4.57 4.20 -0.45
CA SER A 124 -3.27 4.79 -0.17
C SER A 124 -3.30 5.78 1.01
N MET A 125 -4.38 6.55 1.18
CA MET A 125 -4.54 7.44 2.34
C MET A 125 -4.77 6.65 3.63
N LEU A 126 -5.60 5.61 3.56
CA LEU A 126 -6.00 4.76 4.68
C LEU A 126 -4.79 4.10 5.34
N ILE A 127 -3.80 3.65 4.56
CA ILE A 127 -2.56 3.05 5.07
C ILE A 127 -1.88 3.94 6.12
N VAL A 128 -1.82 5.25 5.89
CA VAL A 128 -1.16 6.18 6.81
C VAL A 128 -2.00 6.44 8.05
N TYR A 129 -3.34 6.40 7.94
CA TYR A 129 -4.20 6.43 9.12
C TYR A 129 -4.07 5.15 9.97
N VAL A 130 -3.95 3.99 9.33
CA VAL A 130 -3.69 2.70 10.01
C VAL A 130 -2.33 2.72 10.73
N MET A 131 -1.32 3.28 10.07
CA MET A 131 0.01 3.49 10.67
C MET A 131 -0.09 4.32 11.95
N ASN A 132 -0.97 5.34 11.96
CA ASN A 132 -1.17 6.29 13.06
C ASN A 132 0.17 6.92 13.49
N PRO A 133 0.79 7.76 12.64
CA PRO A 133 2.11 8.33 12.89
C PRO A 133 2.07 9.25 14.12
N ARG A 134 2.98 9.03 15.06
CA ARG A 134 3.08 9.79 16.31
C ARG A 134 3.89 11.07 16.10
N PRO A 135 3.40 12.23 16.57
CA PRO A 135 4.18 13.47 16.60
C PRO A 135 5.53 13.29 17.31
N SER A 136 6.56 14.02 16.86
CA SER A 136 7.93 13.99 17.39
C SER A 136 8.66 12.64 17.36
N ALA A 137 8.09 11.61 16.73
CA ALA A 137 8.75 10.31 16.55
C ALA A 137 9.69 10.34 15.34
N THR A 138 10.77 9.56 15.38
CA THR A 138 11.54 9.22 14.17
C THR A 138 10.78 8.15 13.39
N ILE A 139 10.41 8.47 12.14
CA ILE A 139 9.63 7.61 11.26
C ILE A 139 10.45 7.27 10.02
N LEU A 140 10.43 6.01 9.61
CA LEU A 140 11.08 5.55 8.38
C LEU A 140 10.04 5.18 7.33
N ASP A 141 10.17 5.71 6.12
CA ASP A 141 9.45 5.28 4.93
C ASP A 141 10.45 4.58 3.99
N MET A 142 10.34 3.25 3.87
CA MET A 142 11.32 2.41 3.19
C MET A 142 11.20 2.45 1.65
N ALA A 143 10.09 2.94 1.11
CA ALA A 143 9.80 2.96 -0.32
C ALA A 143 9.03 4.24 -0.68
N ALA A 144 9.63 5.39 -0.41
CA ALA A 144 8.91 6.64 -0.21
C ALA A 144 8.37 7.28 -1.49
N ALA A 145 9.01 7.10 -2.64
CA ALA A 145 8.60 7.81 -3.85
C ALA A 145 7.27 7.27 -4.40
N PRO A 146 6.39 8.14 -4.96
CA PRO A 146 6.60 9.56 -5.24
C PRO A 146 6.35 10.52 -4.08
N GLY A 147 6.05 10.04 -2.86
CA GLY A 147 5.93 10.87 -1.66
C GLY A 147 4.50 11.11 -1.16
N GLY A 148 3.48 10.49 -1.74
CA GLY A 148 2.09 10.66 -1.31
C GLY A 148 1.90 10.29 0.17
N LYS A 149 2.32 9.07 0.56
CA LYS A 149 2.24 8.61 1.96
C LYS A 149 3.22 9.35 2.87
N SER A 150 4.44 9.62 2.39
CA SER A 150 5.46 10.41 3.10
C SER A 150 4.95 11.81 3.50
N THR A 151 4.33 12.54 2.56
CA THR A 151 3.73 13.86 2.84
C THR A 151 2.55 13.75 3.80
N GLN A 152 1.80 12.65 3.78
CA GLN A 152 0.71 12.42 4.71
C GLN A 152 1.20 12.16 6.14
N ILE A 153 2.30 11.42 6.29
CA ILE A 153 2.95 11.21 7.59
C ILE A 153 3.31 12.56 8.20
N LEU A 154 3.96 13.44 7.43
CA LEU A 154 4.34 14.77 7.90
C LEU A 154 3.11 15.66 8.15
N GLN A 155 2.08 15.56 7.32
CA GLN A 155 0.81 16.26 7.56
C GLN A 155 0.18 15.88 8.91
N LEU A 156 0.00 14.59 9.18
CA LEU A 156 -0.65 14.09 10.39
C LEU A 156 0.18 14.35 11.66
N THR A 157 1.51 14.45 11.52
CA THR A 157 2.41 14.78 12.62
C THR A 157 2.65 16.29 12.76
N ARG A 158 1.96 17.12 11.96
CA ARG A 158 2.15 18.58 11.90
C ARG A 158 3.60 18.98 11.67
N ASP A 159 4.27 18.25 10.77
CA ASP A 159 5.70 18.34 10.46
C ASP A 159 6.62 18.17 11.70
N SER A 160 6.15 17.67 12.84
CA SER A 160 6.98 17.57 14.07
C SER A 160 7.86 16.31 14.11
N SER A 161 7.55 15.31 13.31
CA SER A 161 8.27 14.03 13.26
C SER A 161 9.42 14.09 12.27
N LEU A 162 10.56 13.47 12.61
CA LEU A 162 11.66 13.29 11.67
C LEU A 162 11.33 12.13 10.72
N LEU A 163 11.08 12.43 9.45
CA LEU A 163 10.87 11.41 8.43
C LEU A 163 12.17 11.05 7.70
N ILE A 164 12.61 9.81 7.81
CA ILE A 164 13.65 9.24 6.95
C ILE A 164 12.94 8.59 5.76
N ALA A 165 13.12 9.13 4.56
CA ALA A 165 12.47 8.64 3.34
C ALA A 165 13.50 8.04 2.38
N VAL A 166 13.32 6.75 2.07
CA VAL A 166 14.26 5.95 1.28
C VAL A 166 13.70 5.69 -0.12
N GLU A 167 14.52 5.90 -1.14
CA GLU A 167 14.19 5.57 -2.52
C GLU A 167 15.46 5.16 -3.29
N PRO A 168 15.54 3.96 -3.88
CA PRO A 168 16.74 3.51 -4.59
C PRO A 168 16.97 4.24 -5.92
N LYS A 169 15.90 4.62 -6.64
CA LYS A 169 16.01 5.17 -8.00
C LYS A 169 16.18 6.69 -7.97
N ARG A 170 17.32 7.16 -8.49
CA ARG A 170 17.67 8.59 -8.57
C ARG A 170 16.58 9.45 -9.23
N GLU A 171 15.92 8.92 -10.26
CA GLU A 171 14.87 9.64 -10.99
C GLU A 171 13.63 9.88 -10.12
N ARG A 172 13.26 8.89 -9.30
CA ARG A 172 12.09 8.97 -8.42
C ARG A 172 12.32 9.87 -7.20
N ILE A 173 13.57 10.01 -6.74
CA ILE A 173 13.94 10.95 -5.67
C ILE A 173 13.58 12.40 -6.06
N LYS A 174 13.72 12.78 -7.33
CA LYS A 174 13.37 14.14 -7.77
C LYS A 174 11.88 14.42 -7.53
N ALA A 175 11.01 13.47 -7.87
CA ALA A 175 9.58 13.57 -7.65
C ALA A 175 9.25 13.60 -6.15
N LEU A 176 9.86 12.71 -5.36
CA LEU A 176 9.72 12.68 -3.90
C LEU A 176 10.08 14.04 -3.27
N ARG A 177 11.26 14.57 -3.58
CA ARG A 177 11.73 15.87 -3.09
C ARG A 177 10.78 17.00 -3.52
N SER A 178 10.41 17.03 -4.79
CA SER A 178 9.49 18.05 -5.33
C SER A 178 8.15 18.03 -4.60
N ASN A 179 7.58 16.85 -4.37
CA ASN A 179 6.32 16.71 -3.66
C ASN A 179 6.42 17.11 -2.18
N LEU A 180 7.47 16.71 -1.46
CA LEU A 180 7.67 17.13 -0.08
C LEU A 180 7.79 18.66 0.05
N GLN A 181 8.58 19.29 -0.83
CA GLN A 181 8.75 20.75 -0.87
C GLN A 181 7.47 21.47 -1.27
N ARG A 182 6.80 21.02 -2.33
CA ARG A 182 5.52 21.58 -2.79
C ARG A 182 4.47 21.52 -1.70
N MET A 183 4.40 20.42 -0.97
CA MET A 183 3.44 20.24 0.14
C MET A 183 3.83 21.03 1.41
N GLY A 184 5.03 21.62 1.45
CA GLY A 184 5.51 22.55 2.48
C GLY A 184 6.10 21.91 3.72
N PHE A 185 6.55 20.66 3.62
CA PHE A 185 7.19 19.97 4.73
C PHE A 185 8.71 20.18 4.71
N SER A 186 9.32 20.09 5.89
CA SER A 186 10.75 20.36 6.06
C SER A 186 11.48 19.32 6.92
N ASN A 187 10.77 18.60 7.79
CA ASN A 187 11.37 17.65 8.72
C ASN A 187 11.56 16.26 8.10
N TYR A 188 12.38 16.20 7.06
CA TYR A 188 12.71 14.95 6.38
C TYR A 188 14.18 14.82 5.96
N ILE A 189 14.65 13.57 5.87
CA ILE A 189 15.93 13.18 5.29
C ILE A 189 15.65 12.26 4.11
N LEU A 190 16.24 12.57 2.94
CA LEU A 190 16.15 11.71 1.77
C LEU A 190 17.40 10.84 1.65
N ILE A 191 17.23 9.53 1.63
CA ILE A 191 18.32 8.57 1.46
C ILE A 191 18.14 7.82 0.13
N ARG A 192 19.14 7.94 -0.75
CA ARG A 192 19.21 7.08 -1.95
C ARG A 192 19.88 5.77 -1.60
N SER A 193 19.10 4.77 -1.25
CA SER A 193 19.62 3.43 -0.96
C SER A 193 18.59 2.37 -1.32
N ASP A 194 19.07 1.15 -1.48
CA ASP A 194 18.23 -0.03 -1.39
C ASP A 194 17.90 -0.28 0.09
N ALA A 195 16.61 -0.25 0.41
CA ALA A 195 16.14 -0.33 1.78
C ALA A 195 16.50 -1.67 2.45
N ARG A 196 16.77 -2.74 1.69
CA ARG A 196 17.25 -4.04 2.22
C ARG A 196 18.58 -3.93 2.95
N PHE A 197 19.45 -3.03 2.48
CA PHE A 197 20.79 -2.82 3.02
C PHE A 197 20.90 -1.55 3.87
N LEU A 198 19.77 -0.90 4.17
CA LEU A 198 19.74 0.37 4.91
C LEU A 198 20.23 0.16 6.34
N SER A 199 21.39 0.70 6.69
CA SER A 199 21.87 0.78 8.08
C SER A 199 21.59 2.16 8.66
N LEU A 200 21.01 2.22 9.86
CA LEU A 200 20.73 3.44 10.59
C LEU A 200 21.26 3.30 12.01
N ASP A 201 21.96 4.32 12.50
CA ASP A 201 22.43 4.36 13.89
C ASP A 201 21.26 4.63 14.86
N THR A 202 20.22 5.32 14.38
CA THR A 202 18.96 5.51 15.09
C THR A 202 17.96 4.42 14.72
N LYS A 203 17.25 3.89 15.72
CA LYS A 203 16.12 2.99 15.48
C LYS A 203 14.82 3.80 15.36
N PRO A 204 14.16 3.82 14.19
CA PRO A 204 12.88 4.50 14.05
C PRO A 204 11.83 3.84 14.96
N ALA A 205 10.95 4.66 15.55
CA ALA A 205 9.87 4.19 16.39
C ALA A 205 8.69 3.64 15.58
N GLN A 206 8.55 4.09 14.32
CA GLN A 206 7.56 3.61 13.37
C GLN A 206 8.17 3.48 11.98
N VAL A 207 7.83 2.42 11.26
CA VAL A 207 8.28 2.16 9.89
C VAL A 207 7.06 1.98 8.99
N LEU A 208 7.03 2.66 7.85
CA LEU A 208 6.14 2.39 6.75
C LEU A 208 6.91 1.60 5.68
N LEU A 209 6.37 0.45 5.29
CA LEU A 209 6.80 -0.32 4.13
C LEU A 209 5.62 -0.47 3.18
N ASP A 210 5.44 0.51 2.30
CA ASP A 210 4.59 0.40 1.11
C ASP A 210 5.37 -0.32 0.02
N ALA A 211 5.29 -1.65 0.03
CA ALA A 211 6.24 -2.49 -0.65
C ALA A 211 6.06 -2.44 -2.19
N PRO A 212 7.17 -2.47 -2.96
CA PRO A 212 7.11 -2.69 -4.39
C PRO A 212 6.31 -3.97 -4.69
N SER A 213 5.29 -3.86 -5.54
CA SER A 213 4.32 -4.93 -5.80
C SER A 213 4.07 -5.13 -7.29
N SER A 214 3.37 -6.22 -7.62
CA SER A 214 2.87 -6.51 -8.97
C SER A 214 2.00 -5.39 -9.53
N GLY A 215 1.27 -4.69 -8.64
CA GLY A 215 0.29 -3.67 -8.98
C GLY A 215 -1.07 -4.24 -9.35
N GLU A 216 -1.41 -5.47 -8.95
CA GLU A 216 -2.75 -6.01 -9.18
C GLU A 216 -3.86 -5.15 -8.53
N GLY A 217 -3.55 -4.45 -7.44
CA GLY A 217 -4.49 -3.54 -6.79
C GLY A 217 -4.84 -2.29 -7.62
N ILE A 218 -4.04 -1.96 -8.64
CA ILE A 218 -4.24 -0.79 -9.50
C ILE A 218 -4.75 -1.13 -10.90
N ILE A 219 -5.28 -2.33 -11.14
CA ILE A 219 -5.75 -2.75 -12.48
C ILE A 219 -6.77 -1.76 -13.08
N ARG A 220 -7.62 -1.13 -12.25
CA ARG A 220 -8.55 -0.07 -12.67
C ARG A 220 -7.86 1.13 -13.32
N LYS A 221 -6.63 1.46 -12.89
CA LYS A 221 -5.81 2.57 -13.40
C LYS A 221 -4.84 2.13 -14.50
N ASP A 222 -4.25 0.94 -14.38
CA ASP A 222 -3.29 0.38 -15.34
C ASP A 222 -3.69 -1.05 -15.73
N LYS A 223 -4.45 -1.16 -16.83
CA LYS A 223 -4.97 -2.44 -17.33
C LYS A 223 -3.87 -3.42 -17.74
N ASN A 224 -2.65 -2.94 -18.02
CA ASN A 224 -1.53 -3.83 -18.35
C ASN A 224 -1.19 -4.78 -17.19
N ARG A 225 -1.58 -4.44 -15.96
CA ARG A 225 -1.35 -5.28 -14.78
C ARG A 225 -2.05 -6.64 -14.83
N LYS A 226 -3.08 -6.79 -15.67
CA LYS A 226 -3.75 -8.06 -15.94
C LYS A 226 -2.84 -9.12 -16.57
N THR A 227 -1.78 -8.69 -17.29
CA THR A 227 -0.95 -9.57 -18.11
C THR A 227 0.55 -9.39 -17.94
N LYS A 228 0.98 -8.37 -17.20
CA LYS A 228 2.40 -8.00 -17.08
C LYS A 228 3.22 -8.93 -16.18
N THR A 229 2.60 -9.51 -15.16
CA THR A 229 3.32 -10.23 -14.11
C THR A 229 3.16 -11.73 -14.33
N SER A 230 4.24 -12.43 -14.68
CA SER A 230 4.24 -13.90 -14.65
C SER A 230 4.32 -14.41 -13.20
N ILE A 231 3.99 -15.68 -12.96
CA ILE A 231 4.20 -16.32 -11.66
C ILE A 231 5.66 -16.24 -11.22
N SER A 232 6.61 -16.32 -12.16
CA SER A 232 8.03 -16.18 -11.84
C SER A 232 8.40 -14.76 -11.41
N ASP A 233 7.71 -13.73 -11.93
CA ASP A 233 7.88 -12.34 -11.49
C ASP A 233 7.24 -12.14 -10.12
N LEU A 234 6.03 -12.67 -9.91
CA LEU A 234 5.32 -12.62 -8.63
C LEU A 234 6.14 -13.23 -7.50
N ARG A 235 6.80 -14.37 -7.76
CA ARG A 235 7.74 -15.00 -6.83
C ARG A 235 8.90 -14.07 -6.45
N ARG A 236 9.57 -13.48 -7.44
CA ARG A 236 10.69 -12.54 -7.22
C ARG A 236 10.24 -11.29 -6.45
N ILE A 237 9.01 -10.83 -6.69
CA ILE A 237 8.41 -9.72 -5.95
C ILE A 237 8.17 -10.12 -4.49
N HIS A 238 7.58 -11.29 -4.25
CA HIS A 238 7.37 -11.82 -2.90
C HIS A 238 8.68 -11.95 -2.12
N GLU A 239 9.72 -12.55 -2.71
CA GLU A 239 11.04 -12.69 -2.08
C GLU A 239 11.61 -11.31 -1.68
N LEU A 240 11.50 -10.31 -2.57
CA LEU A 240 11.90 -8.93 -2.27
C LEU A 240 11.08 -8.33 -1.12
N GLN A 241 9.77 -8.56 -1.07
CA GLN A 241 8.90 -8.07 0.00
C GLN A 241 9.24 -8.71 1.35
N VAL A 242 9.54 -10.02 1.36
CA VAL A 242 10.04 -10.74 2.55
C VAL A 242 11.37 -10.15 3.02
N GLU A 243 12.33 -9.92 2.13
CA GLU A 243 13.61 -9.27 2.48
C GLU A 243 13.41 -7.89 3.09
N LEU A 244 12.55 -7.07 2.48
CA LEU A 244 12.26 -5.71 2.95
C LEU A 244 11.54 -5.70 4.31
N LEU A 245 10.55 -6.57 4.50
CA LEU A 245 9.79 -6.64 5.74
C LEU A 245 10.65 -7.19 6.89
N ASN A 246 11.48 -8.20 6.62
CA ASN A 246 12.51 -8.65 7.56
C ASN A 246 13.44 -7.50 7.96
N ARG A 247 13.89 -6.70 6.98
CA ARG A 247 14.72 -5.54 7.27
C ARG A 247 13.99 -4.51 8.14
N ALA A 248 12.74 -4.19 7.82
CA ALA A 248 11.89 -3.28 8.60
C ALA A 248 11.78 -3.69 10.07
N LEU A 249 11.51 -4.98 10.34
CA LEU A 249 11.41 -5.52 11.69
C LEU A 249 12.76 -5.53 12.43
N SER A 250 13.88 -5.67 11.71
CA SER A 250 15.21 -5.64 12.33
C SER A 250 15.62 -4.25 12.80
N ILE A 251 15.21 -3.19 12.09
CA ILE A 251 15.63 -1.80 12.34
C ILE A 251 14.66 -1.01 13.23
N VAL A 252 13.37 -1.37 13.26
CA VAL A 252 12.40 -0.72 14.14
C VAL A 252 12.81 -0.91 15.60
N SER A 253 12.59 0.12 16.43
CA SER A 253 12.89 0.04 17.86
C SER A 253 12.08 -1.08 18.54
N PRO A 254 12.58 -1.68 19.64
CA PRO A 254 11.73 -2.41 20.58
C PRO A 254 10.49 -1.57 20.95
N GLY A 255 9.33 -2.22 21.03
CA GLY A 255 8.02 -1.57 21.22
C GLY A 255 7.50 -0.75 20.01
N GLY A 256 8.29 -0.64 18.93
CA GLY A 256 7.93 0.10 17.73
C GLY A 256 7.06 -0.70 16.76
N THR A 257 6.50 -0.01 15.76
CA THR A 257 5.55 -0.61 14.81
C THR A 257 6.02 -0.53 13.36
N VAL A 258 5.77 -1.58 12.59
CA VAL A 258 5.93 -1.61 11.13
C VAL A 258 4.55 -1.70 10.48
N THR A 259 4.20 -0.76 9.62
CA THR A 259 3.03 -0.87 8.75
C THR A 259 3.48 -1.36 7.39
N TYR A 260 3.22 -2.64 7.13
CA TYR A 260 3.39 -3.27 5.83
C TYR A 260 2.14 -3.04 4.99
N ALA A 261 2.32 -2.63 3.74
CA ALA A 261 1.26 -2.59 2.76
C ALA A 261 1.77 -3.01 1.39
N ALA A 262 0.91 -3.65 0.62
CA ALA A 262 1.17 -3.96 -0.79
C ALA A 262 -0.05 -3.56 -1.61
N CYS A 263 0.15 -2.84 -2.71
CA CYS A 263 -0.91 -2.47 -3.65
C CYS A 263 -1.27 -3.64 -4.58
N SER A 264 -1.68 -4.74 -3.97
CA SER A 264 -1.98 -6.00 -4.62
C SER A 264 -3.17 -6.68 -3.96
N THR A 265 -3.94 -7.39 -4.77
CA THR A 265 -4.99 -8.31 -4.33
C THR A 265 -4.46 -9.74 -4.20
N ALA A 266 -3.26 -10.04 -4.70
CA ALA A 266 -2.58 -11.32 -4.59
C ALA A 266 -2.32 -11.69 -3.12
N VAL A 267 -2.60 -12.94 -2.75
CA VAL A 267 -2.33 -13.48 -1.40
C VAL A 267 -0.83 -13.70 -1.18
N GLU A 268 -0.09 -13.95 -2.27
CA GLU A 268 1.35 -14.14 -2.31
C GLU A 268 2.11 -12.89 -1.83
N GLU A 269 1.60 -11.70 -2.16
CA GLU A 269 2.16 -10.39 -1.76
C GLU A 269 1.56 -9.86 -0.45
N GLY A 270 0.55 -10.55 0.10
CA GLY A 270 -0.15 -10.15 1.31
C GLY A 270 0.15 -11.07 2.48
N GLU A 271 -0.83 -11.92 2.80
CA GLU A 271 -0.80 -12.87 3.90
C GLU A 271 0.37 -13.81 3.82
N TYR A 272 0.70 -14.32 2.63
CA TYR A 272 1.79 -15.26 2.50
C TYR A 272 3.14 -14.62 2.83
N THR A 273 3.34 -13.36 2.44
CA THR A 273 4.54 -12.59 2.81
C THR A 273 4.64 -12.41 4.32
N VAL A 274 3.53 -12.04 4.98
CA VAL A 274 3.49 -11.90 6.44
C VAL A 274 3.71 -13.24 7.13
N HIS A 275 3.07 -14.31 6.66
CA HIS A 275 3.22 -15.67 7.17
C HIS A 275 4.68 -16.12 7.15
N LYS A 276 5.38 -16.00 6.00
CA LYS A 276 6.80 -16.36 5.89
C LYS A 276 7.67 -15.55 6.84
N VAL A 277 7.44 -14.24 6.95
CA VAL A 277 8.21 -13.39 7.86
C VAL A 277 7.96 -13.74 9.33
N LEU A 278 6.75 -14.13 9.71
CA LEU A 278 6.39 -14.37 11.11
C LEU A 278 6.84 -15.72 11.66
N ALA A 279 7.11 -16.72 10.79
CA ALA A 279 7.40 -18.10 11.16
C ALA A 279 8.42 -18.26 12.31
N ASP A 280 9.48 -17.45 12.31
CA ASP A 280 10.56 -17.50 13.33
C ASP A 280 10.66 -16.20 14.16
N LYS A 281 9.55 -15.47 14.35
CA LYS A 281 9.54 -14.16 15.02
C LYS A 281 8.50 -14.05 16.12
N ASP A 282 8.67 -14.82 17.20
CA ASP A 282 7.80 -14.76 18.39
C ASP A 282 7.82 -13.38 19.08
N TYR A 283 8.88 -12.59 18.83
CA TYR A 283 8.98 -11.20 19.27
C TYR A 283 8.14 -10.22 18.44
N VAL A 284 7.27 -10.70 17.54
CA VAL A 284 6.42 -9.86 16.69
C VAL A 284 4.96 -10.28 16.84
N THR A 285 4.10 -9.28 17.06
CA THR A 285 2.64 -9.44 17.03
C THR A 285 2.02 -8.54 15.96
N THR A 286 0.74 -8.73 15.69
CA THR A 286 -0.04 -8.00 14.68
C THR A 286 -1.22 -7.31 15.33
N GLU A 287 -1.51 -6.09 14.91
CA GLU A 287 -2.63 -5.30 15.39
C GLU A 287 -3.68 -5.12 14.31
N ARG A 288 -4.90 -5.54 14.60
CA ARG A 288 -6.03 -5.29 13.72
C ARG A 288 -6.35 -3.80 13.68
N PRO A 289 -6.30 -3.13 12.51
CA PRO A 289 -6.70 -1.75 12.43
C PRO A 289 -8.20 -1.63 12.70
N PHE A 290 -8.57 -0.73 13.63
CA PHE A 290 -9.96 -0.46 13.99
C PHE A 290 -10.46 0.83 13.34
N GLY A 291 -11.77 0.93 13.09
CA GLY A 291 -12.41 2.15 12.57
C GLY A 291 -12.28 2.36 11.06
N PHE A 292 -11.81 1.36 10.32
CA PHE A 292 -11.67 1.41 8.85
C PHE A 292 -12.45 0.27 8.19
N PRO A 293 -12.95 0.45 6.96
CA PRO A 293 -13.77 -0.55 6.25
C PRO A 293 -12.90 -1.67 5.64
N LEU A 294 -12.03 -2.30 6.44
CA LEU A 294 -11.14 -3.36 5.98
C LEU A 294 -11.85 -4.72 5.94
N SER A 295 -11.78 -5.37 4.79
CA SER A 295 -12.11 -6.79 4.65
C SER A 295 -11.14 -7.65 5.49
N LYS A 296 -11.61 -8.82 5.94
CA LYS A 296 -10.77 -9.79 6.64
C LYS A 296 -9.66 -10.31 5.70
N PRO A 297 -8.48 -10.66 6.25
CA PRO A 297 -7.47 -11.38 5.50
C PRO A 297 -7.93 -12.83 5.24
N PHE A 298 -7.28 -13.49 4.30
CA PHE A 298 -7.42 -14.93 4.12
C PHE A 298 -6.62 -15.67 5.19
N GLU A 299 -7.14 -16.78 5.70
CA GLU A 299 -6.47 -17.56 6.74
C GLU A 299 -5.75 -18.80 6.16
N GLU A 300 -6.10 -19.18 4.95
CA GLU A 300 -5.53 -20.31 4.23
C GLU A 300 -5.53 -20.02 2.72
N TYR A 301 -4.55 -20.56 2.00
CA TYR A 301 -4.60 -20.66 0.55
C TYR A 301 -3.98 -21.98 0.08
N ARG A 302 -4.71 -22.74 -0.75
CA ARG A 302 -4.26 -24.01 -1.35
C ARG A 302 -3.71 -25.03 -0.33
N GLY A 303 -4.35 -25.17 0.82
CA GLY A 303 -3.92 -26.12 1.86
C GLY A 303 -2.78 -25.61 2.76
N VAL A 304 -2.27 -24.39 2.52
CA VAL A 304 -1.31 -23.73 3.41
C VAL A 304 -2.09 -22.85 4.38
N ILE A 305 -2.17 -23.29 5.63
CA ILE A 305 -2.74 -22.51 6.73
C ILE A 305 -1.71 -21.46 7.15
N PHE A 306 -2.12 -20.19 7.15
CA PHE A 306 -1.22 -19.10 7.52
C PHE A 306 -1.04 -18.97 9.02
N ASP A 307 -0.06 -18.17 9.42
CA ASP A 307 0.21 -17.89 10.83
C ASP A 307 -1.01 -17.19 11.45
N ASP A 308 -1.41 -17.58 12.65
CA ASP A 308 -2.63 -17.07 13.31
C ASP A 308 -2.62 -15.54 13.47
N ARG A 309 -1.44 -14.93 13.57
CA ARG A 309 -1.27 -13.47 13.63
C ARG A 309 -1.69 -12.78 12.33
N VAL A 310 -1.74 -13.47 11.19
CA VAL A 310 -2.26 -12.92 9.93
C VAL A 310 -3.70 -12.40 10.08
N LYS A 311 -4.49 -12.95 11.02
CA LYS A 311 -5.85 -12.46 11.37
C LYS A 311 -5.86 -10.99 11.83
N GLY A 312 -4.72 -10.45 12.27
CA GLY A 312 -4.54 -9.04 12.60
C GLY A 312 -4.34 -8.12 11.40
N CYS A 313 -4.21 -8.65 10.18
CA CYS A 313 -4.09 -7.85 8.97
C CYS A 313 -5.47 -7.51 8.37
N GLY A 314 -5.51 -6.80 7.25
CA GLY A 314 -6.75 -6.43 6.56
C GLY A 314 -6.55 -6.15 5.08
N ARG A 315 -7.67 -6.14 4.34
CA ARG A 315 -7.70 -5.97 2.89
C ARG A 315 -8.63 -4.85 2.45
N LEU A 316 -8.28 -4.26 1.31
CA LEU A 316 -9.16 -3.46 0.48
C LEU A 316 -9.32 -4.15 -0.87
N PHE A 317 -10.56 -4.20 -1.35
CA PHE A 317 -10.90 -4.70 -2.67
C PHE A 317 -11.68 -3.65 -3.45
N PRO A 318 -11.42 -3.50 -4.76
CA PRO A 318 -12.17 -2.59 -5.61
C PRO A 318 -13.69 -2.76 -5.56
N HIS A 319 -14.20 -3.99 -5.61
CA HIS A 319 -15.65 -4.28 -5.61
C HIS A 319 -16.32 -4.06 -4.25
N LYS A 320 -15.57 -4.06 -3.14
CA LYS A 320 -16.12 -3.90 -1.79
C LYS A 320 -16.03 -2.47 -1.27
N GLN A 321 -14.86 -1.85 -1.40
CA GLN A 321 -14.60 -0.52 -0.84
C GLN A 321 -14.56 0.59 -1.90
N GLY A 322 -14.60 0.26 -3.19
CA GLY A 322 -14.50 1.25 -4.27
C GLY A 322 -13.11 1.87 -4.45
N THR A 323 -12.10 1.40 -3.71
CA THR A 323 -10.70 1.91 -3.73
C THR A 323 -9.80 1.08 -4.66
N GLU A 324 -8.50 1.39 -4.68
CA GLU A 324 -7.48 0.42 -5.12
C GLU A 324 -7.47 -0.80 -4.19
N GLY A 325 -7.01 -1.93 -4.74
CA GLY A 325 -6.78 -3.14 -3.96
C GLY A 325 -5.51 -3.03 -3.12
N PHE A 326 -5.61 -3.37 -1.84
CA PHE A 326 -4.48 -3.38 -0.92
C PHE A 326 -4.56 -4.53 0.06
N PHE A 327 -3.39 -5.04 0.43
CA PHE A 327 -3.18 -5.73 1.68
C PHE A 327 -2.47 -4.80 2.67
N ILE A 328 -2.88 -4.82 3.94
CA ILE A 328 -2.35 -3.96 5.00
C ILE A 328 -2.14 -4.80 6.25
N CYS A 329 -0.95 -4.72 6.85
CA CYS A 329 -0.69 -5.34 8.14
C CYS A 329 0.14 -4.42 9.04
N LYS A 330 -0.31 -4.23 10.28
CA LYS A 330 0.40 -3.48 11.29
C LYS A 330 1.06 -4.46 12.26
N LEU A 331 2.38 -4.55 12.20
CA LEU A 331 3.19 -5.40 13.04
C LEU A 331 3.78 -4.56 14.19
N ARG A 332 3.82 -5.13 15.40
CA ARG A 332 4.52 -4.56 16.56
C ARG A 332 5.67 -5.47 16.95
N ARG A 333 6.86 -4.88 17.06
CA ARG A 333 8.02 -5.52 17.68
C ARG A 333 7.84 -5.45 19.20
N LEU A 334 7.81 -6.60 19.86
CA LEU A 334 7.81 -6.72 21.31
C LEU A 334 9.16 -6.28 21.87
N ASP A 335 9.17 -5.90 23.15
CA ASP A 335 10.36 -5.36 23.83
C ASP A 335 11.52 -6.36 23.94
#